data_AF-A0A3D2BRD1-F1
#
_entry.id   AF-A0A3D2BRD1-F1
#
_cell.length_a   1.000
_cell.length_b   1.000
_cell.length_c   1.000
_cell.angle_alpha   90.00
_cell.angle_beta   90.00
_cell.angle_gamma   90.00
#
_symmetry.space_group_name_H-M   'P 1'
#
loop_
_entity.id
_entity.type
_entity.pdbx_description
1 polymer ?
#
loop_
_entity_poly.entity_id
_entity_poly.type
_entity_poly.pdbx_seq_one_letter_code
_entity_poly.pdbx_strand_id
1 'polypeptide(L)'
;MRKRESTPSSRSATRSGVENNDMTALAPEIDIAPLLDGTQSTKRTVTEKIKAAAIDIGFFTVVGHGIDFGLLDKTRNTVGAVE
;
A
#
# COMPACT_ATOMS: atom_id res chain seq x y z
N MET A 1 44.95 -43.91 -14.12
CA MET A 1 43.49 -43.84 -13.86
C MET A 1 42.93 -42.58 -14.51
N ARG A 2 42.20 -42.68 -15.65
CA ARG A 2 41.44 -41.57 -16.24
C ARG A 2 39.96 -41.81 -15.92
N LYS A 3 39.32 -40.94 -15.14
CA LYS A 3 37.87 -41.03 -14.90
C LYS A 3 37.14 -40.18 -15.95
N ARG A 4 36.14 -40.80 -16.58
CA ARG A 4 35.33 -40.25 -17.67
C ARG A 4 34.19 -39.40 -17.12
N GLU A 5 33.83 -38.40 -17.91
CA GLU A 5 32.70 -37.48 -17.86
C GLU A 5 31.34 -38.14 -17.63
N SER A 6 30.41 -37.45 -16.96
CA SER A 6 28.95 -37.61 -17.09
C SER A 6 28.25 -36.50 -16.30
N THR A 7 27.87 -35.42 -16.98
CA THR A 7 26.74 -34.59 -16.56
C THR A 7 25.44 -35.36 -16.86
N PRO A 8 24.46 -35.32 -15.95
CA PRO A 8 23.11 -35.05 -16.41
C PRO A 8 22.56 -33.82 -15.68
N SER A 9 22.20 -32.85 -16.52
CA SER A 9 21.17 -31.85 -16.26
C SER A 9 19.99 -32.48 -15.52
N SER A 10 19.67 -31.94 -14.35
CA SER A 10 18.34 -32.04 -13.77
C SER A 10 18.06 -30.72 -13.09
N ARG A 11 17.30 -29.90 -13.83
CA ARG A 11 16.66 -28.66 -13.41
C ARG A 11 15.91 -28.89 -12.10
N SER A 12 16.55 -28.67 -10.95
CA SER A 12 15.82 -28.26 -9.76
C SER A 12 15.80 -26.75 -9.82
N ALA A 13 14.79 -26.23 -10.53
CA ALA A 13 14.45 -24.82 -10.51
C ALA A 13 14.38 -24.42 -9.04
N THR A 14 15.39 -23.68 -8.59
CA THR A 14 15.24 -22.78 -7.47
C THR A 14 14.03 -21.93 -7.84
N ARG A 15 12.86 -22.25 -7.29
CA ARG A 15 11.88 -21.21 -6.98
C ARG A 15 12.54 -20.38 -5.91
N SER A 16 13.52 -19.58 -6.33
CA SER A 16 13.87 -18.33 -5.71
C SER A 16 12.52 -17.64 -5.58
N GLY A 17 12.00 -17.65 -4.35
CA GLY A 17 10.73 -17.04 -4.02
C GLY A 17 10.76 -15.65 -4.62
N VAL A 18 9.81 -15.42 -5.52
CA VAL A 18 9.67 -14.21 -6.31
C VAL A 18 9.94 -13.02 -5.41
N GLU A 19 11.00 -12.28 -5.73
CA GLU A 19 11.19 -10.94 -5.22
C GLU A 19 9.94 -10.19 -5.68
N ASN A 20 8.99 -9.96 -4.75
CA ASN A 20 7.76 -9.25 -5.03
C ASN A 20 8.12 -7.78 -5.29
N ASN A 21 8.67 -7.51 -6.46
CA ASN A 21 8.77 -6.17 -7.01
C ASN A 21 7.52 -5.99 -7.88
N ASP A 22 6.36 -5.92 -7.22
CA ASP A 22 5.05 -6.00 -7.87
C ASP A 22 4.28 -4.71 -7.62
N MET A 23 4.36 -3.77 -8.58
CA MET A 23 3.40 -2.72 -9.01
C MET A 23 2.39 -2.11 -8.01
N THR A 24 2.66 -2.11 -6.72
CA THR A 24 1.76 -1.63 -5.66
C THR A 24 2.02 -0.18 -5.25
N ALA A 25 3.04 0.46 -5.83
CA ALA A 25 3.41 1.84 -5.53
C ALA A 25 2.62 2.88 -6.33
N LEU A 26 1.30 2.72 -6.49
CA LEU A 26 0.51 3.68 -7.28
C LEU A 26 0.06 4.91 -6.49
N ALA A 27 -0.05 4.83 -5.17
CA ALA A 27 -0.36 5.96 -4.31
C ALA A 27 0.06 5.68 -2.87
N PRO A 28 0.65 6.64 -2.13
CA PRO A 28 0.88 6.48 -0.69
C PRO A 28 -0.44 6.34 0.05
N GLU A 29 -0.51 5.39 0.99
CA GLU A 29 -1.56 5.36 2.00
C GLU A 29 -1.09 6.12 3.24
N ILE A 30 -1.91 7.06 3.72
CA ILE A 30 -1.60 7.92 4.86
C ILE A 30 -2.64 7.70 5.95
N ASP A 31 -2.18 7.21 7.11
CA ASP A 31 -3.00 7.21 8.33
C ASP A 31 -3.08 8.62 8.93
N ILE A 32 -4.29 9.14 9.01
CA ILE A 32 -4.58 10.47 9.55
C ILE A 32 -5.18 10.44 10.96
N ALA A 33 -5.35 9.27 11.58
CA ALA A 33 -5.84 9.17 12.95
C ALA A 33 -5.07 10.09 13.93
N PRO A 34 -3.72 10.21 13.87
CA PRO A 34 -2.98 11.09 14.76
C PRO A 34 -3.30 12.59 14.61
N LEU A 35 -3.97 13.01 13.53
CA LEU A 35 -4.45 14.37 13.38
C LEU A 35 -5.66 14.68 14.29
N LEU A 36 -6.44 13.65 14.63
CA LEU A 36 -7.65 13.79 15.44
C LEU A 36 -7.31 13.89 16.92
N ASP A 37 -6.52 12.96 17.45
CA ASP A 37 -6.28 12.79 18.89
C ASP A 37 -4.79 12.74 19.30
N GLY A 38 -3.87 12.81 18.33
CA GLY A 38 -2.44 12.71 18.59
C GLY A 38 -1.81 13.96 19.20
N THR A 39 -0.53 13.82 19.59
CA THR A 39 0.31 14.92 20.08
C THR A 39 0.69 15.90 18.96
N GLN A 40 1.16 17.11 19.31
CA GLN A 40 1.68 18.06 18.31
C GLN A 40 2.83 17.47 17.45
N SER A 41 3.66 16.61 18.03
CA SER A 41 4.76 15.95 17.30
C SER A 41 4.22 14.99 16.24
N THR A 42 3.29 14.11 16.62
CA THR A 42 2.69 13.14 15.69
C THR A 42 1.86 13.83 14.62
N LYS A 43 1.15 14.91 14.97
CA LYS A 43 0.42 15.74 14.01
C LYS A 43 1.36 16.32 12.95
N ARG A 44 2.49 16.89 13.38
CA ARG A 44 3.49 17.42 12.46
C ARG A 44 4.03 16.34 11.52
N THR A 45 4.34 15.15 12.04
CA THR A 45 4.80 14.03 11.20
C THR A 45 3.80 13.66 10.12
N VAL A 46 2.51 13.55 10.45
CA VAL A 46 1.47 13.23 9.46
C VAL A 46 1.31 14.35 8.44
N THR A 47 1.32 15.62 8.87
CA THR A 47 1.25 16.77 7.96
C THR A 47 2.39 16.81 6.95
N GLU A 48 3.63 16.49 7.37
CA GLU A 48 4.76 16.45 6.42
C GLU A 48 4.59 15.32 5.38
N LYS A 49 4.02 14.16 5.77
CA LYS A 49 3.70 13.09 4.82
C LYS A 49 2.64 13.52 3.80
N ILE A 50 1.58 14.18 4.26
CA ILE A 50 0.52 14.72 3.39
C ILE A 50 1.13 15.73 2.42
N LYS A 51 1.97 16.64 2.93
CA LYS A 51 2.64 17.67 2.12
C LYS A 51 3.51 17.03 1.03
N ALA A 52 4.34 16.06 1.39
CA ALA A 52 5.19 15.36 0.41
C ALA A 52 4.33 14.64 -0.65
N ALA A 53 3.32 13.87 -0.24
CA ALA A 53 2.46 13.16 -1.18
C ALA A 53 1.67 14.11 -2.11
N ALA A 54 1.19 15.24 -1.58
CA ALA A 54 0.46 16.24 -2.35
C ALA A 54 1.34 16.98 -3.36
N ILE A 55 2.61 17.24 -3.03
CA ILE A 55 3.53 17.97 -3.92
C ILE A 55 4.20 17.03 -4.92
N ASP A 56 4.69 15.88 -4.47
CA ASP A 56 5.56 15.01 -5.26
C ASP A 56 4.76 14.06 -6.16
N ILE A 57 3.57 13.64 -5.71
CA ILE A 57 2.73 12.64 -6.38
C ILE A 57 1.39 13.25 -6.83
N GLY A 58 0.84 14.17 -6.04
CA GLY A 58 -0.46 14.78 -6.30
C GLY A 58 -1.65 13.89 -5.96
N PHE A 59 -1.41 12.68 -5.43
CA PHE A 59 -2.43 11.71 -5.10
C PHE A 59 -1.99 10.79 -3.95
N PHE A 60 -2.91 10.49 -3.03
CA PHE A 60 -2.72 9.57 -1.90
C PHE A 60 -4.07 9.07 -1.40
N THR A 61 -4.08 7.92 -0.73
CA THR A 61 -5.25 7.42 0.01
C THR A 61 -5.13 7.77 1.49
N VAL A 62 -6.26 7.94 2.17
CA VAL A 62 -6.29 8.19 3.61
C VAL A 62 -7.00 7.07 4.35
N VAL A 63 -6.43 6.67 5.48
CA VAL A 63 -7.03 5.74 6.46
C VAL A 63 -7.05 6.41 7.83
N GLY A 64 -7.80 5.85 8.79
CA GLY A 64 -7.91 6.45 10.12
C GLY A 64 -8.63 7.81 10.14
N HIS A 65 -9.42 8.11 9.12
CA HIS A 65 -10.12 9.39 8.97
C HIS A 65 -11.31 9.58 9.95
N GLY A 66 -11.67 8.56 10.73
CA GLY A 66 -12.74 8.64 11.74
C GLY A 66 -14.16 8.77 11.17
N ILE A 67 -14.36 8.47 9.89
CA ILE A 67 -15.70 8.48 9.27
C ILE A 67 -16.34 7.12 9.57
N ASP A 68 -17.56 7.16 10.09
CA ASP A 68 -18.35 5.97 10.40
C ASP A 68 -18.59 5.09 9.16
N PHE A 69 -18.43 3.76 9.33
CA PHE A 69 -18.62 2.80 8.25
C PHE A 69 -20.08 2.75 7.76
N GLY A 70 -21.06 2.91 8.66
CA GLY A 70 -22.47 2.95 8.30
C GLY A 70 -22.81 4.17 7.43
N LEU A 71 -22.17 5.31 7.71
CA LEU A 71 -22.29 6.50 6.85
C LEU A 71 -21.67 6.29 5.47
N LEU A 72 -20.49 5.64 5.39
CA LEU A 72 -19.86 5.31 4.10
C LEU A 72 -20.75 4.38 3.26
N ASP A 73 -21.31 3.35 3.87
CA ASP A 73 -22.20 2.39 3.19
C ASP A 73 -23.47 3.07 2.68
N LYS A 74 -24.15 3.85 3.54
CA LYS A 74 -25.31 4.66 3.13
C LYS A 74 -24.98 5.57 1.97
N THR A 75 -23.83 6.25 2.01
CA THR A 75 -23.43 7.20 0.95
C THR A 75 -23.23 6.49 -0.39
N ARG A 76 -22.57 5.33 -0.40
CA ARG A 76 -22.38 4.51 -1.61
C ARG A 76 -23.70 4.02 -2.19
N ASN A 77 -24.63 3.64 -1.32
CA ASN A 77 -25.90 3.05 -1.73
C ASN A 77 -26.96 4.11 -2.11
N THR A 78 -26.80 5.37 -1.66
CA THR A 78 -27.70 6.49 -2.00
C THR A 78 -27.59 6.90 -3.48
N VAL A 79 -26.41 6.78 -4.10
CA VAL A 79 -26.19 7.19 -5.51
C VAL A 79 -26.73 6.17 -6.51
N GLY A 80 -27.09 4.96 -6.07
CA GLY A 80 -27.75 3.93 -6.90
C GLY A 80 -29.28 4.03 -6.97
N ALA A 81 -29.89 4.96 -6.23
CA ALA A 81 -31.35 5.12 -6.10
C ALA A 81 -31.84 6.43 -6.74
N VAL A 82 -31.40 6.70 -7.97
CA VAL A 82 -32.02 7.74 -8.81
C VAL A 82 -32.98 7.02 -9.76
N GLU A 83 -34.25 6.89 -9.35
CA GLU A 83 -35.38 6.73 -10.28
C GLU A 83 -35.94 8.12 -10.65
#